data_AF-A0A9E2M421-F1
#
_entry.id   AF-A0A9E2M421-F1
#
_cell.length_a   1.000
_cell.length_b   1.000
_cell.length_c   1.000
_cell.angle_alpha   90.00
_cell.angle_beta   90.00
_cell.angle_gamma   90.00
#
_symmetry.space_group_name_H-M   'P 1'
#
loop_
_entity.id
_entity.type
_entity.pdbx_description
1 polymer ?
#
loop_
_entity_poly.entity_id
_entity_poly.type
_entity_poly.pdbx_seq_one_letter_code
_entity_poly.pdbx_strand_id
1 'polypeptide(L)'
;MNSVTRIESNGLCRTCNNESICVYRLKRGYDALYCDMFDDYVKPGSNGNGHHDSDAVVAAEPAQLSELKGLCANCDHKDRCTLPKPEGGVWHCEEYC
;
A
#
# COMPACT_ATOMS: atom_id res chain seq x y z
N MET A 1 26.81 28.31 14.13
CA MET A 1 26.56 27.11 13.30
C MET A 1 25.39 26.39 13.95
N ASN A 2 24.16 26.63 13.49
CA ASN A 2 22.97 25.99 14.05
C ASN A 2 22.90 24.57 13.51
N SER A 3 23.20 23.61 14.37
CA SER A 3 23.08 22.18 14.09
C SER A 3 21.62 21.87 13.79
N VAL A 4 21.29 21.71 12.50
CA VAL A 4 20.00 21.16 12.08
C VAL A 4 19.99 19.70 12.51
N THR A 5 19.46 19.41 13.69
CA THR A 5 19.10 18.05 14.08
C THR A 5 18.11 17.56 13.03
N ARG A 6 18.55 16.65 12.17
CA ARG A 6 17.70 15.99 11.17
C ARG A 6 16.64 15.22 11.96
N ILE A 7 15.45 15.80 12.05
CA ILE A 7 14.29 15.12 12.61
C ILE A 7 14.01 13.97 11.65
N GLU A 8 14.23 12.74 12.12
CA GLU A 8 13.85 11.51 11.41
C GLU A 8 12.34 11.57 11.14
N SER A 9 11.99 12.10 9.98
CA SER A 9 10.59 12.26 9.60
C SER A 9 10.12 10.92 9.03
N ASN A 10 9.24 10.26 9.77
CA ASN A 10 8.73 8.92 9.47
C ASN A 10 7.27 8.96 8.97
N GLY A 11 6.83 10.11 8.47
CA GLY A 11 5.47 10.31 7.97
C GLY A 11 5.39 10.37 6.44
N LEU A 12 4.18 10.13 5.93
CA LEU A 12 3.83 10.18 4.51
C LEU A 12 4.26 11.49 3.83
N CYS A 13 4.27 12.61 4.57
CA CYS A 13 4.65 13.89 3.98
C CYS A 13 6.07 13.92 3.39
N ARG A 14 6.99 13.04 3.82
CA ARG A 14 8.38 12.98 3.32
C ARG A 14 8.49 12.54 1.86
N THR A 15 7.55 11.71 1.41
CA THR A 15 7.56 11.14 0.05
C THR A 15 6.43 11.69 -0.81
N CYS A 16 5.71 12.69 -0.31
CA CYS A 16 4.59 13.29 -1.00
C CYS A 16 5.07 14.24 -2.09
N ASN A 17 4.50 14.14 -3.30
CA ASN A 17 4.72 15.07 -4.41
C ASN A 17 4.47 16.53 -4.03
N ASN A 18 3.61 16.76 -3.03
CA ASN A 18 3.24 18.09 -2.54
C ASN A 18 4.07 18.56 -1.33
N GLU A 19 5.14 17.86 -0.92
CA GLU A 19 5.90 18.09 0.32
C GLU A 19 6.25 19.57 0.57
N SER A 20 6.69 20.28 -0.48
CA SER A 20 7.21 21.65 -0.39
C SER A 20 6.11 22.73 -0.39
N ILE A 21 4.91 22.42 -0.86
CA ILE A 21 3.80 23.38 -1.04
C ILE A 21 2.55 23.05 -0.20
N CYS A 22 2.55 21.93 0.52
CA CYS A 22 1.39 21.48 1.29
C CYS A 22 1.15 22.38 2.52
N VAL A 23 0.08 23.18 2.49
CA VAL A 23 -0.34 24.04 3.61
C VAL A 23 -0.60 23.24 4.90
N TYR A 24 -1.08 21.99 4.78
CA TYR A 24 -1.32 21.14 5.95
C TYR A 24 -0.02 20.73 6.63
N ARG A 25 1.03 20.41 5.88
CA ARG A 25 2.34 20.10 6.43
C ARG A 25 2.95 21.33 7.09
N LEU A 26 2.92 22.48 6.41
CA LEU A 26 3.44 23.75 6.95
C LEU A 26 2.76 24.12 8.27
N LYS A 27 1.44 23.93 8.37
CA LYS A 27 0.69 24.20 9.61
C LYS A 27 0.98 23.22 10.74
N ARG A 28 1.21 21.93 10.44
CA ARG A 28 1.50 20.91 11.48
C ARG A 28 2.94 21.01 11.98
N GLY A 29 3.90 21.31 11.10
CA GLY A 29 5.33 21.37 11.43
C GLY A 29 6.01 20.00 11.57
N TYR A 30 5.30 18.90 11.29
CA TYR A 30 5.85 17.54 11.27
C TYR A 30 5.14 16.69 10.20
N ASP A 31 5.75 15.58 9.81
CA ASP A 31 5.22 14.71 8.78
C ASP A 31 4.08 13.83 9.32
N ALA A 32 2.98 13.80 8.57
CA ALA A 32 1.78 13.08 8.98
C ALA A 32 1.90 11.57 8.73
N LEU A 33 1.43 10.74 9.67
CA LEU A 33 1.25 9.29 9.43
C LEU A 33 0.04 8.99 8.55
N TYR A 34 -0.96 9.88 8.53
CA TYR A 34 -2.16 9.80 7.71
C TYR A 34 -2.51 11.18 7.13
N CYS A 35 -2.80 11.25 5.83
CA CYS A 35 -3.12 12.50 5.14
C CYS A 35 -3.98 12.22 3.88
N ASP A 36 -5.20 12.76 3.85
CA ASP A 36 -6.10 12.63 2.69
C ASP A 36 -5.59 13.37 1.43
N MET A 37 -4.65 14.30 1.61
CA MET A 37 -4.01 15.05 0.52
C MET A 37 -2.65 14.48 0.11
N PHE A 38 -2.35 13.24 0.54
CA PHE A 38 -1.13 12.56 0.11
C PHE A 38 -1.20 12.22 -1.38
N ASP A 39 -0.08 12.44 -2.08
CA ASP A 39 0.06 12.22 -3.52
C ASP A 39 1.44 11.63 -3.78
N ASP A 40 1.48 10.40 -4.29
CA ASP A 40 2.67 9.67 -4.73
C ASP A 40 2.60 9.32 -6.22
N TYR A 41 1.77 10.03 -6.99
CA TYR A 41 1.60 9.76 -8.41
C TYR A 41 2.94 9.78 -9.17
N VAL A 42 3.32 8.62 -9.70
CA VAL A 42 4.47 8.44 -10.58
C VAL A 42 3.99 8.48 -12.03
N LYS A 43 4.62 9.33 -12.84
CA LYS A 43 4.31 9.39 -14.29
C LYS A 43 4.82 8.11 -14.98
N PRO A 44 3.98 7.35 -15.68
CA PRO A 44 4.43 6.20 -16.44
C PRO A 44 5.38 6.67 -17.55
N GLY A 45 6.60 6.10 -17.58
CA GLY A 45 7.63 6.40 -18.58
C GLY A 45 8.75 7.35 -18.13
N SER A 46 8.76 7.84 -16.89
CA SER A 46 9.99 8.38 -16.32
C SER A 46 10.91 7.22 -15.93
N ASN A 47 11.99 6.99 -16.69
CA ASN A 47 13.15 6.21 -16.25
C ASN A 47 13.89 6.96 -15.14
N GLY A 48 13.20 7.28 -14.04
CA GLY A 48 13.83 7.78 -12.84
C GLY A 48 14.46 6.59 -12.12
N ASN A 49 15.73 6.74 -11.76
CA ASN A 49 16.43 5.88 -10.80
C ASN A 49 15.76 6.00 -9.40
N GLY A 50 14.49 5.63 -9.29
CA GLY A 50 13.80 5.43 -8.05
C GLY A 50 14.16 4.04 -7.55
N HIS A 51 14.86 3.97 -6.41
CA HIS A 51 15.13 2.75 -5.68
C HIS A 51 13.82 2.12 -5.18
N HIS A 52 13.10 1.48 -6.09
CA HIS A 52 12.11 0.47 -5.77
C HIS A 52 12.60 -0.81 -6.44
N ASP A 53 13.37 -1.59 -5.68
CA ASP A 53 13.55 -3.02 -5.93
C ASP A 53 12.19 -3.70 -5.73
N SER A 54 11.31 -3.53 -6.72
CA SER A 54 10.14 -4.38 -6.87
C SER A 54 10.58 -5.54 -7.73
N ASP A 55 11.05 -6.59 -7.04
CA ASP A 55 11.34 -7.89 -7.63
C ASP A 55 10.12 -8.35 -8.43
N ALA A 56 10.29 -8.41 -9.75
CA ALA A 56 9.25 -8.85 -10.66
C ALA A 56 9.20 -10.38 -10.62
N VAL A 57 8.25 -10.94 -9.87
CA VAL A 57 7.96 -12.37 -9.97
C VAL A 57 7.12 -12.64 -11.21
N VAL A 58 7.75 -13.33 -12.16
CA VAL A 58 7.15 -13.76 -13.43
C VAL A 58 6.72 -15.23 -13.33
N ALA A 59 5.60 -15.52 -13.99
CA ALA A 59 5.14 -16.79 -14.57
C ALA A 59 4.41 -17.85 -13.70
N ALA A 60 3.09 -17.86 -13.92
CA ALA A 60 2.27 -18.92 -14.54
C ALA A 60 2.02 -20.27 -13.84
N GLU A 61 0.71 -20.51 -13.63
CA GLU A 61 -0.12 -21.71 -13.42
C GLU A 61 0.50 -23.12 -13.49
N PRO A 62 0.03 -24.06 -12.65
CA PRO A 62 -1.26 -24.73 -12.87
C PRO A 62 -2.23 -24.52 -11.71
N ALA A 63 -3.53 -24.65 -12.00
CA ALA A 63 -4.65 -24.63 -11.05
C ALA A 63 -4.49 -25.72 -9.97
N GLN A 64 -3.63 -25.43 -9.00
CA GLN A 64 -3.52 -26.13 -7.73
C GLN A 64 -4.74 -25.72 -6.91
N LEU A 65 -5.38 -26.69 -6.27
CA LEU A 65 -6.40 -26.51 -5.25
C LEU A 65 -6.11 -25.22 -4.47
N SER A 66 -6.83 -24.15 -4.78
CA SER A 66 -6.41 -22.82 -4.37
C SER A 66 -6.47 -22.78 -2.84
N GLU A 67 -5.28 -22.76 -2.24
CA GLU A 67 -5.15 -22.49 -0.82
C GLU A 67 -5.94 -21.22 -0.57
N LEU A 68 -6.99 -21.31 0.25
CA LEU A 68 -7.86 -20.18 0.48
C LEU A 68 -7.00 -19.05 1.06
N LYS A 69 -6.97 -17.92 0.37
CA LYS A 69 -6.24 -16.72 0.79
C LYS A 69 -7.22 -15.62 1.21
N GLY A 70 -6.71 -14.66 1.98
CA GLY A 70 -7.50 -13.57 2.55
C GLY A 70 -8.44 -14.04 3.65
N LEU A 71 -9.53 -13.31 3.89
CA LEU A 71 -10.55 -13.62 4.90
C LEU A 71 -11.20 -14.99 4.69
N CYS A 72 -11.23 -15.51 3.45
CA CYS A 72 -11.77 -16.86 3.24
C CYS A 72 -10.88 -17.99 3.81
N ALA A 73 -9.61 -17.73 4.15
CA ALA A 73 -8.71 -18.72 4.72
C ALA A 73 -9.18 -19.25 6.08
N ASN A 74 -9.82 -18.38 6.87
CA ASN A 74 -10.26 -18.63 8.24
C ASN A 74 -11.77 -18.41 8.41
N CYS A 75 -12.54 -18.34 7.32
CA CYS A 75 -13.99 -18.18 7.36
C CYS A 75 -14.69 -19.49 7.74
N ASP A 76 -15.60 -19.45 8.73
CA ASP A 76 -16.41 -20.60 9.14
C ASP A 76 -17.34 -21.11 8.02
N HIS A 77 -17.69 -20.24 7.07
CA HIS A 77 -18.57 -20.56 5.94
C HIS A 77 -17.83 -20.82 4.62
N LYS A 78 -16.49 -20.92 4.62
CA LYS A 78 -15.66 -21.04 3.39
C LYS A 78 -16.07 -22.17 2.43
N ASP A 79 -16.64 -23.24 2.98
CA ASP A 79 -17.07 -24.44 2.24
C ASP A 79 -18.42 -24.25 1.53
N ARG A 80 -19.21 -23.24 1.95
CA ARG A 80 -20.54 -22.90 1.42
C ARG A 80 -20.57 -21.54 0.73
N CYS A 81 -19.52 -20.74 0.90
CA CYS A 81 -19.38 -19.41 0.32
C CYS A 81 -19.34 -19.51 -1.21
N THR A 82 -20.26 -18.80 -1.87
CA THR A 82 -20.39 -18.78 -3.33
C THR A 82 -19.57 -17.66 -3.98
N LEU A 83 -18.84 -16.87 -3.18
CA LEU A 83 -17.98 -15.81 -3.71
C LEU A 83 -16.82 -16.41 -4.53
N PRO A 84 -16.44 -15.76 -5.65
CA PRO A 84 -15.24 -16.13 -6.39
C PRO A 84 -14.01 -16.11 -5.46
N LYS A 85 -13.16 -17.13 -5.57
CA LYS A 85 -11.91 -17.27 -4.79
C LYS A 85 -10.74 -16.98 -5.72
N PRO A 86 -10.43 -15.69 -6.01
CA PRO A 86 -9.33 -15.35 -6.90
C PRO A 86 -7.99 -15.76 -6.29
N GLU A 87 -6.94 -15.79 -7.12
CA GLU A 87 -5.58 -16.12 -6.68
C GLU A 87 -5.07 -15.18 -5.56
N GLY A 88 -5.53 -13.93 -5.55
CA GLY A 88 -5.24 -12.94 -4.50
C GLY A 88 -6.03 -13.11 -3.20
N GLY A 89 -6.99 -14.05 -3.15
CA GLY A 89 -7.87 -14.25 -2.02
C GLY A 89 -9.03 -13.25 -1.92
N VAL A 90 -9.95 -13.51 -0.98
CA VAL A 90 -11.09 -12.62 -0.72
C VAL A 90 -10.78 -11.74 0.48
N TRP A 91 -10.75 -10.43 0.28
CA TRP A 91 -10.45 -9.44 1.35
C TRP A 91 -11.67 -8.63 1.81
N HIS A 92 -12.76 -8.73 1.05
CA HIS A 92 -14.04 -8.14 1.38
C HIS A 92 -15.12 -9.21 1.19
N CYS A 93 -15.62 -9.75 2.30
CA CYS A 93 -16.63 -10.78 2.33
C CYS A 93 -17.69 -10.42 3.37
N GLU A 94 -18.93 -10.29 2.93
CA GLU A 94 -20.08 -9.96 3.80
C GLU A 94 -20.51 -11.15 4.67
N GLU A 95 -20.12 -12.37 4.29
CA GLU A 95 -20.44 -13.62 5.00
C GLU A 95 -19.35 -14.05 5.99
N TYR A 96 -18.29 -13.24 6.13
CA TYR A 96 -17.17 -13.53 7.04
C TYR A 96 -17.58 -13.29 8.49
N CYS A 97 -17.48 -14.33 9.31
CA CYS A 97 -17.74 -14.33 10.75
C CYS A 97 -16.51 -14.85 11.48
#